data_AF-A0A292EAV8-F1
#
_entry.id   AF-A0A292EAV8-F1
#
_cell.length_a   1.000
_cell.length_b   1.000
_cell.length_c   1.000
_cell.angle_alpha   90.00
_cell.angle_beta   90.00
_cell.angle_gamma   90.00
#
_symmetry.space_group_name_H-M   'P 1'
#
loop_
_entity.id
_entity.type
_entity.pdbx_description
1 polymer ?
#
loop_
_entity_poly.entity_id
_entity_poly.type
_entity_poly.pdbx_seq_one_letter_code
_entity_poly.pdbx_strand_id
1 'polypeptide(L)'
;MDETKDIITIRLLEADAAVVRRAADQCGQSLTEFAHTSILRFADDVINGRLIVITPEGFSDFCLGLSEPAASVPEMVELINRPAPWEREQTADQ
;
A
#
# COMPACT_ATOMS: atom_id res chain seq x y z
N MET A 1 34.67 -5.23 -3.82
CA MET A 1 33.50 -5.94 -3.26
C MET A 1 33.06 -6.90 -4.35
N ASP A 2 33.09 -8.20 -4.07
CA ASP A 2 32.60 -9.20 -5.01
C ASP A 2 31.07 -9.12 -5.01
N GLU A 3 30.47 -8.81 -6.16
CA GLU A 3 29.03 -8.65 -6.29
C GLU A 3 28.43 -10.07 -6.38
N THR A 4 27.99 -10.61 -5.25
CA THR A 4 27.39 -11.95 -5.21
C THR A 4 26.04 -11.89 -5.91
N LYS A 5 25.95 -12.55 -7.08
CA LYS A 5 24.75 -12.58 -7.91
C LYS A 5 23.96 -13.86 -7.66
N ASP A 6 22.75 -13.71 -7.13
CA ASP A 6 21.81 -14.81 -6.95
C ASP A 6 20.99 -15.09 -8.23
N ILE A 7 20.59 -16.35 -8.42
CA ILE A 7 19.74 -16.78 -9.55
C ILE A 7 18.34 -17.11 -9.04
N ILE A 8 17.34 -16.42 -9.60
CA ILE A 8 15.92 -16.71 -9.33
C ILE A 8 15.34 -17.47 -10.52
N THR A 9 14.78 -18.66 -10.26
CA THR A 9 14.08 -19.47 -11.27
C THR A 9 12.58 -19.43 -11.01
N ILE A 10 11.80 -18.98 -12.00
CA ILE A 10 10.35 -18.85 -11.90
C ILE A 10 9.70 -19.75 -12.98
N ARG A 11 8.67 -20.50 -12.60
CA ARG A 11 7.82 -21.23 -13.54
C ARG A 11 6.57 -20.42 -13.83
N LEU A 12 6.30 -20.20 -15.11
CA LEU A 12 5.13 -19.46 -15.58
C LEU A 12 4.28 -20.38 -16.46
N LEU A 13 2.97 -20.14 -16.47
CA LEU A 13 2.11 -20.68 -17.51
C LEU A 13 2.50 -20.06 -18.86
N GLU A 14 2.26 -20.78 -19.94
CA GLU A 14 2.59 -20.29 -21.29
C GLU A 14 1.88 -18.97 -21.61
N ALA A 15 0.61 -18.84 -21.19
CA ALA A 15 -0.18 -17.62 -21.34
C ALA A 15 0.46 -16.42 -20.60
N ASP A 16 0.88 -16.61 -19.36
CA ASP A 16 1.51 -15.56 -18.56
C ASP A 16 2.87 -15.15 -19.15
N ALA A 17 3.67 -16.13 -19.58
CA ALA A 17 4.94 -15.87 -20.24
C ALA A 17 4.77 -15.08 -21.56
N ALA A 18 3.70 -15.34 -22.31
CA ALA A 18 3.37 -14.59 -23.51
C ALA A 18 3.01 -13.13 -23.19
N VAL A 19 2.26 -12.88 -22.12
CA VAL A 19 1.94 -11.52 -21.65
C VAL A 19 3.20 -10.76 -21.25
N VAL A 20 4.08 -11.37 -20.44
CA VAL A 20 5.32 -10.72 -19.97
C VAL A 20 6.25 -10.40 -21.14
N ARG A 21 6.41 -11.32 -22.12
CA ARG A 21 7.21 -11.06 -23.33
C ARG A 21 6.67 -9.88 -24.13
N ARG A 22 5.36 -9.83 -24.37
CA ARG A 22 4.74 -8.71 -25.10
C ARG A 22 4.97 -7.37 -24.40
N ALA A 23 4.91 -7.35 -23.06
CA ALA A 23 5.20 -6.15 -22.28
C ALA A 23 6.67 -5.72 -22.42
N ALA A 24 7.60 -6.68 -22.34
CA ALA A 24 9.03 -6.42 -22.54
C ALA A 24 9.31 -5.84 -23.94
N ASP A 25 8.73 -6.44 -24.98
CA ASP A 25 8.84 -5.97 -26.37
C ASP A 25 8.33 -4.53 -26.52
N GLN A 26 7.19 -4.20 -25.89
CA GLN A 26 6.60 -2.87 -25.92
C GLN A 26 7.43 -1.83 -25.16
N CYS A 27 8.17 -2.26 -24.14
CA CYS A 27 9.14 -1.43 -23.42
C CYS A 27 10.51 -1.36 -24.11
N GLY A 28 10.74 -2.11 -25.20
CA GLY A 28 12.03 -2.18 -25.87
C GLY A 28 13.12 -2.85 -25.04
N GLN A 29 12.74 -3.72 -24.09
CA GLN A 29 13.64 -4.38 -23.15
C GLN A 29 13.72 -5.88 -23.43
N SER A 30 14.83 -6.51 -23.04
CA SER A 30 14.88 -7.98 -23.00
C SER A 30 13.94 -8.52 -21.92
N LEU A 31 13.45 -9.76 -22.10
CA LEU A 31 12.58 -10.41 -21.11
C LEU A 31 13.21 -10.43 -19.70
N THR A 32 14.51 -10.72 -19.62
CA THR A 32 15.25 -10.76 -18.35
C THR A 32 15.35 -9.39 -17.71
N GLU A 33 15.65 -8.35 -18.49
CA GLU A 33 15.77 -6.97 -17.99
C GLU A 33 14.42 -6.41 -17.54
N PHE A 34 13.37 -6.66 -18.33
CA PHE A 34 12.01 -6.29 -17.96
C PHE A 34 11.57 -6.99 -16.67
N ALA A 35 11.82 -8.29 -16.54
CA ALA A 35 11.49 -9.03 -15.31
C ALA A 35 12.27 -8.52 -14.11
N HIS A 36 13.59 -8.29 -14.25
CA HIS A 36 14.45 -7.78 -13.18
C HIS A 36 13.98 -6.41 -12.68
N THR A 37 13.79 -5.45 -13.58
CA THR A 37 13.33 -4.10 -13.23
C THR A 37 11.91 -4.10 -12.67
N SER A 38 11.01 -4.92 -13.21
CA SER A 38 9.63 -5.03 -12.72
C SER A 38 9.55 -5.64 -11.33
N ILE A 39 10.34 -6.67 -11.03
CA ILE A 39 10.41 -7.30 -9.70
C ILE A 39 10.92 -6.29 -8.67
N LEU A 40 12.01 -5.57 -8.99
CA LEU A 40 12.57 -4.55 -8.08
C LEU A 40 11.59 -3.41 -7.85
N ARG A 41 10.94 -2.89 -8.91
CA ARG A 41 9.92 -1.85 -8.78
C ARG A 41 8.75 -2.31 -7.92
N PHE A 42 8.26 -3.52 -8.14
CA PHE A 42 7.17 -4.07 -7.33
C PHE A 42 7.58 -4.26 -5.86
N ALA A 43 8.81 -4.74 -5.61
CA ALA A 43 9.33 -4.86 -4.25
C ALA A 43 9.43 -3.48 -3.58
N ASP A 44 9.93 -2.47 -4.29
CA ASP A 44 10.00 -1.09 -3.80
C ASP A 44 8.60 -0.52 -3.50
N ASP A 45 7.64 -0.70 -4.41
CA ASP A 45 6.24 -0.31 -4.21
C ASP A 45 5.63 -0.99 -2.98
N VAL A 46 5.97 -2.26 -2.70
CA VAL A 46 5.49 -2.99 -1.52
C VAL A 46 6.15 -2.49 -0.23
N ILE A 47 7.45 -2.19 -0.27
CA ILE A 47 8.22 -1.69 0.87
C ILE A 47 7.78 -0.25 1.22
N ASN A 48 7.67 0.60 0.21
CA ASN A 48 7.45 2.03 0.36
C ASN A 48 5.97 2.42 0.31
N GLY A 49 5.10 1.63 -0.35
CA GLY A 49 3.66 1.89 -0.46
C GLY A 49 2.87 1.77 0.84
N ARG A 50 3.55 1.49 1.96
CA ARG A 50 2.99 1.55 3.33
C ARG A 50 3.76 2.51 4.25
N LEU A 51 4.76 3.22 3.73
CA LEU A 51 5.65 4.04 4.54
C LEU A 51 5.19 5.50 4.49
N ILE A 52 4.70 6.02 5.62
CA ILE A 52 4.51 7.46 5.78
C ILE A 52 5.88 8.05 6.06
N VAL A 53 6.50 8.66 5.04
CA VAL A 53 7.75 9.40 5.19
C VAL A 53 7.43 10.79 5.75
N ILE A 54 8.01 11.10 6.90
CA ILE A 54 7.81 12.34 7.65
C ILE A 54 9.16 12.85 8.15
N THR A 55 9.34 14.17 8.22
CA THR A 55 10.59 14.76 8.72
C THR A 55 10.77 14.45 10.21
N PRO A 56 12.00 14.54 10.77
CA PRO A 56 12.21 14.35 12.20
C PRO A 56 11.31 15.24 13.06
N GLU A 57 11.07 16.49 12.63
CA GLU A 57 10.20 17.44 13.31
C GLU A 57 8.75 16.96 13.27
N GLY A 58 8.24 16.59 12.09
CA GLY A 58 6.89 16.06 11.97
C GLY A 58 6.69 14.78 12.78
N PHE A 59 7.71 13.92 12.87
CA PHE A 59 7.64 12.70 13.69
C PHE A 59 7.57 13.03 15.18
N SER A 60 8.28 14.07 15.62
CA SER A 60 8.18 14.59 16.99
C SER A 60 6.78 15.13 17.28
N ASP A 61 6.22 15.94 16.38
CA ASP A 61 4.86 16.49 16.51
C ASP A 61 3.80 15.39 16.54
N PHE A 62 3.98 14.35 15.72
CA PHE A 62 3.12 13.16 15.73
C PHE A 62 3.19 12.42 17.07
N CYS A 63 4.39 12.19 17.61
CA CYS A 63 4.57 11.55 18.92
C CYS A 63 3.93 12.37 20.05
N LEU A 64 4.02 13.70 19.99
CA LEU A 64 3.36 14.60 20.93
C LEU A 64 1.83 14.44 20.84
N GLY A 65 1.26 14.50 19.63
CA GLY A 65 -0.19 14.32 19.43
C GLY A 65 -0.73 12.97 19.90
N LEU A 66 0.08 11.90 19.85
CA LEU A 66 -0.29 10.59 20.41
C LEU A 66 -0.21 10.52 21.94
N SER A 67 0.66 11.32 22.56
CA SER A 67 0.91 11.31 24.00
C SER A 67 -0.08 12.20 24.76
N GLU A 68 -0.68 13.16 24.08
CA GLU A 68 -1.70 14.02 24.64
C GLU A 68 -3.05 13.30 24.73
N PRO A 69 -3.87 13.61 25.76
CA PRO A 69 -5.25 13.14 25.81
C PRO A 69 -6.01 13.54 24.55
N ALA A 70 -6.80 12.63 24.00
CA ALA A 70 -7.59 12.90 22.81
C ALA A 70 -8.53 14.10 23.03
N ALA A 71 -8.32 15.16 22.24
CA ALA A 71 -9.22 16.29 22.20
C ALA A 71 -10.52 15.90 21.51
N SER A 72 -11.65 16.20 22.14
CA SER A 72 -12.95 15.98 21.51
C SER A 72 -13.18 17.00 20.41
N VAL A 73 -13.35 16.52 19.18
CA VAL A 73 -13.79 17.33 18.04
C VAL A 73 -15.32 17.21 17.95
N PRO A 74 -16.09 18.28 18.26
CA PRO A 74 -17.55 18.20 18.39
C PRO A 74 -18.25 17.56 17.19
N GLU A 75 -17.80 17.89 15.98
CA GLU A 75 -18.34 17.37 14.72
C GLU A 75 -18.10 15.86 14.60
N MET A 76 -16.93 15.37 15.03
CA MET A 76 -16.63 13.94 15.05
C MET A 76 -17.44 13.22 16.13
N VAL A 77 -17.60 13.82 17.31
CA VAL A 77 -18.40 13.26 18.40
C VAL A 77 -19.86 13.14 17.98
N GLU A 78 -20.42 14.16 17.32
CA GLU A 78 -21.78 14.13 16.79
C GLU A 78 -21.93 13.04 15.72
N LEU A 79 -20.97 12.94 14.80
CA LEU A 79 -21.01 11.95 13.72
C LEU A 79 -20.96 10.51 14.26
N ILE A 80 -20.05 10.24 15.20
CA ILE A 80 -19.85 8.90 15.78
C ILE A 80 -21.06 8.48 16.63
N ASN A 81 -21.66 9.41 17.37
CA ASN A 81 -22.84 9.13 18.20
C ASN A 81 -24.15 9.15 17.40
N ARG A 82 -24.12 9.50 16.12
CA ARG A 82 -25.32 9.52 15.29
C ARG A 82 -25.78 8.07 15.07
N PRO A 83 -27.01 7.72 15.48
CA PRO A 83 -27.51 6.37 15.29
C PRO A 83 -27.52 6.01 13.82
N ALA A 84 -27.16 4.76 13.52
CA ALA A 84 -27.05 4.32 12.16
C ALA A 84 -28.44 4.38 11.48
N PRO A 85 -28.50 4.68 10.18
CA PRO A 85 -29.78 4.85 9.48
C PRO A 85 -30.76 3.68 9.65
N TRP A 86 -30.26 2.45 9.77
CA TRP A 86 -31.05 1.21 9.91
C TRP A 86 -31.48 0.88 11.34
N GLU A 87 -30.95 1.58 12.36
CA GLU A 87 -31.39 1.40 13.76
C GLU A 87 -32.68 2.19 14.04
N ARG A 88 -32.98 3.19 13.21
CA ARG A 88 -34.20 4.01 13.31
C ARG A 88 -35.47 3.26 12.92
N GLU A 89 -35.36 2.17 12.18
CA GLU A 89 -36.50 1.36 11.73
C GLU A 89 -36.94 0.32 12.79
N GLN A 90 -36.06 -0.04 13.73
CA GLN A 90 -36.37 -1.03 14.78
C GLN A 90 -37.25 -0.47 15.91
N THR A 91 -37.31 0.86 16.08
CA THR A 91 -38.16 1.51 17.09
C THR A 91 -39.60 1.76 16.61
N ALA A 92 -39.91 1.49 15.33
CA ALA A 92 -41.24 1.70 14.75
C ALA A 92 -42.16 0.47 14.86
N ASP A 93 -41.65 -0.66 15.35
CA ASP A 93 -42.37 -1.94 15.43
C ASP A 93 -42.58 -2.44 16.88
N GLN A 94 -42.58 -1.52 17.85
CA GLN A 94 -42.92 -1.77 19.26
C GLN A 94 -44.11 -0.96 19.72
#